data_AF-A0A9D5SFU4-F1
#
_entry.id   AF-A0A9D5SFU4-F1
#
_cell.length_a   1.000
_cell.length_b   1.000
_cell.length_c   1.000
_cell.angle_alpha   90.00
_cell.angle_beta   90.00
_cell.angle_gamma   90.00
#
_symmetry.space_group_name_H-M   'P 1'
#
loop_
_entity.id
_entity.type
_entity.pdbx_description
1 polymer ?
#
loop_
_entity_poly.entity_id
_entity_poly.type
_entity_poly.pdbx_seq_one_letter_code
_entity_poly.pdbx_strand_id
1 'polypeptide(L)'
;MKKNILAFCLLLSTCFNCFSQKITETYHSNYWDKDYDIIISPTSDNSDIKNLSIEVEGKGFKDVELMFDGPQIDDLQNSLIQVKEKYSEWTNVAKQNNVTDMSKEIPVSIPRFTVAFYGSKWYFHFKTISKFYFKILSSGTMAIILSEKVTASSNEYIDETFYWVFESPEEMSSFINKIDKNNLLKKIKEESNKSDLFK
;
A
#
# COMPACT_ATOMS: atom_id res chain seq x y z
N MET A 1 -56.90 -7.63 -38.24
CA MET A 1 -56.12 -6.50 -38.81
C MET A 1 -55.14 -6.05 -37.74
N LYS A 2 -53.84 -6.37 -37.90
CA LYS A 2 -52.72 -5.42 -38.13
C LYS A 2 -52.69 -4.25 -37.13
N LYS A 3 -51.61 -3.85 -36.47
CA LYS A 3 -50.19 -4.24 -36.36
C LYS A 3 -49.65 -3.33 -35.22
N ASN A 4 -48.74 -3.85 -34.41
CA ASN A 4 -47.60 -3.17 -33.77
C ASN A 4 -47.71 -1.68 -33.39
N ILE A 5 -47.71 -1.39 -32.08
CA ILE A 5 -46.83 -0.34 -31.52
C ILE A 5 -46.15 -0.92 -30.29
N LEU A 6 -45.01 -1.56 -30.59
CA LEU A 6 -43.94 -1.89 -29.67
C LEU A 6 -43.21 -0.58 -29.31
N ALA A 7 -42.72 -0.50 -28.08
CA ALA A 7 -41.57 0.32 -27.67
C ALA A 7 -41.70 1.85 -27.76
N PHE A 8 -42.01 2.49 -26.62
CA PHE A 8 -41.55 3.86 -26.38
C PHE A 8 -41.08 4.00 -24.92
N CYS A 9 -39.76 4.21 -24.78
CA CYS A 9 -39.07 4.83 -23.65
C CYS A 9 -38.93 4.03 -22.34
N LEU A 10 -38.42 2.81 -22.46
CA LEU A 10 -37.62 2.13 -21.43
C LEU A 10 -36.16 2.58 -21.58
N LEU A 11 -35.88 3.85 -21.30
CA LEU A 11 -34.54 4.46 -21.49
C LEU A 11 -34.32 5.60 -20.50
N LEU A 12 -34.24 5.27 -19.21
CA LEU A 12 -33.64 6.13 -18.18
C LEU A 12 -33.09 5.31 -17.00
N SER A 13 -32.73 4.06 -17.25
CA SER A 13 -31.75 3.36 -16.42
C SER A 13 -30.37 3.77 -16.93
N THR A 14 -29.97 5.02 -16.65
CA THR A 14 -28.55 5.37 -16.68
C THR A 14 -27.86 4.47 -15.67
N CYS A 15 -27.30 3.37 -16.16
CA CYS A 15 -26.38 2.53 -15.43
C CYS A 15 -25.26 3.46 -14.96
N PHE A 16 -25.31 3.86 -13.69
CA PHE A 16 -24.16 4.39 -12.98
C PHE A 16 -23.14 3.25 -12.89
N ASN A 17 -22.47 2.94 -13.99
CA ASN A 17 -21.24 2.17 -13.99
C ASN A 17 -20.12 3.11 -13.56
N CYS A 18 -20.21 3.65 -12.33
CA CYS A 18 -19.06 4.21 -11.65
C CYS A 18 -18.28 3.05 -11.04
N PHE A 19 -17.80 2.14 -11.89
CA PHE A 19 -16.68 1.29 -11.50
C PHE A 19 -15.48 2.22 -11.50
N SER A 20 -15.12 2.74 -10.33
CA SER A 20 -13.79 3.30 -10.12
C SER A 20 -12.80 2.20 -10.48
N GLN A 21 -12.07 2.40 -11.58
CA GLN A 21 -11.07 1.45 -12.06
C GLN A 21 -9.98 1.36 -11.00
N LYS A 22 -9.92 0.22 -10.30
CA LYS A 22 -8.80 -0.07 -9.39
C LYS A 22 -7.62 -0.48 -10.26
N ILE A 23 -6.56 0.32 -10.22
CA ILE A 23 -5.30 -0.01 -10.89
C ILE A 23 -4.42 -0.66 -9.84
N THR A 24 -3.97 -1.89 -10.11
CA THR A 24 -3.18 -2.67 -9.15
C THR A 24 -1.80 -2.97 -9.72
N GLU A 25 -0.79 -2.92 -8.86
CA GLU A 25 0.55 -3.45 -9.03
C GLU A 25 0.83 -4.41 -7.87
N THR A 26 1.80 -5.32 -7.97
CA THR A 26 2.16 -6.23 -6.89
C THR A 26 3.62 -6.08 -6.48
N TYR A 27 3.94 -6.35 -5.23
CA TYR A 27 5.32 -6.56 -4.78
C TYR A 27 5.44 -7.87 -4.01
N HIS A 28 6.61 -8.51 -4.13
CA HIS A 28 6.91 -9.73 -3.39
C HIS A 28 7.60 -9.38 -2.07
N SER A 29 7.10 -9.89 -0.96
CA SER A 29 7.77 -9.79 0.34
C SER A 29 8.64 -11.02 0.59
N ASN A 30 9.95 -10.81 0.77
CA ASN A 30 10.89 -11.90 1.03
C ASN A 30 10.64 -12.54 2.41
N TYR A 31 10.27 -11.72 3.40
CA TYR A 31 10.02 -12.18 4.78
C TYR A 31 8.87 -13.19 4.85
N TRP A 32 7.80 -12.94 4.08
CA TRP A 32 6.58 -13.74 4.10
C TRP A 32 6.50 -14.75 2.96
N ASP A 33 7.43 -14.68 1.99
CA ASP A 33 7.37 -15.42 0.71
C ASP A 33 5.98 -15.30 0.06
N LYS A 34 5.50 -14.05 -0.04
CA LYS A 34 4.13 -13.73 -0.45
C LYS A 34 4.08 -12.43 -1.26
N ASP A 35 3.23 -12.43 -2.28
CA ASP A 35 2.92 -11.23 -3.06
C ASP A 35 1.80 -10.42 -2.38
N TYR A 36 1.96 -9.10 -2.41
CA TYR A 36 1.05 -8.12 -1.84
C TYR A 36 0.67 -7.08 -2.89
N ASP A 37 -0.58 -6.64 -2.84
CA ASP A 37 -1.09 -5.63 -3.76
C ASP A 37 -0.66 -4.20 -3.38
N ILE A 38 -0.43 -3.40 -4.41
CA ILE A 38 -0.28 -1.95 -4.39
C ILE A 38 -1.43 -1.40 -5.23
N ILE A 39 -2.43 -0.84 -4.56
CA ILE A 39 -3.67 -0.37 -5.17
C ILE A 39 -3.57 1.14 -5.36
N ILE A 40 -3.76 1.59 -6.59
CA ILE A 40 -3.71 2.98 -6.98
C ILE A 40 -5.14 3.45 -7.22
N SER A 41 -5.60 4.40 -6.43
CA SER A 41 -6.87 5.08 -6.67
C SER A 41 -6.60 6.41 -7.38
N PRO A 42 -6.97 6.57 -8.65
CA PRO A 42 -6.84 7.85 -9.35
C PRO A 42 -7.85 8.89 -8.85
N THR A 43 -7.60 10.16 -9.17
CA THR A 43 -8.62 11.20 -9.12
C THR A 43 -9.73 10.92 -10.14
N SER A 44 -10.91 11.54 -9.99
CA SER A 44 -12.07 11.27 -10.85
C SER A 44 -11.85 11.57 -12.34
N ASP A 45 -10.91 12.46 -12.65
CA ASP A 45 -10.48 12.85 -13.99
C ASP A 45 -9.24 12.09 -14.47
N ASN A 46 -8.76 11.10 -13.71
CA ASN A 46 -7.55 10.31 -13.99
C ASN A 46 -6.27 11.14 -14.20
N SER A 47 -6.24 12.40 -13.72
CA SER A 47 -5.10 13.30 -13.92
C SER A 47 -4.01 13.12 -12.86
N ASP A 48 -4.37 12.66 -11.67
CA ASP A 48 -3.45 12.45 -10.55
C ASP A 48 -3.84 11.22 -9.70
N ILE A 49 -3.02 10.90 -8.71
CA ILE A 49 -3.26 9.85 -7.72
C ILE A 49 -4.02 10.46 -6.54
N LYS A 50 -5.17 9.89 -6.19
CA LYS A 50 -5.92 10.27 -4.98
C LYS A 50 -5.32 9.61 -3.74
N ASN A 51 -5.11 8.29 -3.80
CA ASN A 51 -4.47 7.52 -2.75
C ASN A 51 -3.68 6.33 -3.31
N LEU A 52 -2.69 5.90 -2.53
CA LEU A 52 -1.91 4.68 -2.73
C LEU A 52 -2.14 3.78 -1.52
N SER A 53 -2.71 2.59 -1.72
CA SER A 53 -2.93 1.61 -0.66
C SER A 53 -1.97 0.43 -0.86
N ILE A 54 -1.22 0.09 0.19
CA ILE A 54 -0.21 -0.97 0.16
C ILE A 54 -0.70 -2.08 1.07
N GLU A 55 -0.95 -3.27 0.52
CA GLU A 55 -1.28 -4.44 1.30
C GLU A 55 -0.07 -4.88 2.14
N VAL A 56 -0.34 -5.24 3.39
CA VAL A 56 0.64 -5.68 4.38
C VAL A 56 0.09 -6.84 5.19
N GLU A 57 0.96 -7.55 5.90
CA GLU A 57 0.51 -8.66 6.75
C GLU A 57 -0.25 -8.13 7.98
N GLY A 58 -1.40 -8.73 8.26
CA GLY A 58 -2.22 -8.48 9.45
C GLY A 58 -2.14 -9.63 10.44
N LYS A 59 -2.27 -9.34 11.74
CA LYS A 59 -2.33 -10.37 12.77
C LYS A 59 -3.72 -10.98 12.89
N GLY A 60 -4.76 -10.15 12.82
CA GLY A 60 -6.15 -10.53 13.10
C GLY A 60 -7.01 -10.66 11.85
N PHE A 61 -6.75 -9.83 10.84
CA PHE A 61 -7.47 -9.73 9.58
C PHE A 61 -6.53 -10.04 8.42
N LYS A 62 -7.11 -10.63 7.37
CA LYS A 62 -6.36 -11.04 6.18
C LYS A 62 -6.03 -9.85 5.29
N ASP A 63 -6.99 -8.95 5.09
CA ASP A 63 -6.86 -7.82 4.19
C ASP A 63 -6.57 -6.57 5.03
N VAL A 64 -5.30 -6.16 5.05
CA VAL A 64 -4.80 -4.98 5.77
C VAL A 64 -3.99 -4.11 4.82
N GLU A 65 -4.31 -2.83 4.78
CA GLU A 65 -3.73 -1.86 3.85
C GLU A 65 -3.20 -0.62 4.58
N LEU A 66 -2.04 -0.14 4.16
CA LEU A 66 -1.49 1.16 4.51
C LEU A 66 -1.81 2.15 3.41
N MET A 67 -2.72 3.09 3.68
CA MET A 67 -3.21 4.05 2.70
C MET A 67 -2.55 5.42 2.90
N PHE A 68 -1.84 5.87 1.88
CA PHE A 68 -1.17 7.16 1.79
C PHE A 68 -1.92 8.10 0.84
N ASP A 69 -1.98 9.39 1.18
CA ASP A 69 -2.58 10.39 0.30
C ASP A 69 -1.66 10.64 -0.90
N GLY A 70 -2.24 10.86 -2.09
CA GLY A 70 -1.49 11.09 -3.33
C GLY A 70 -0.36 12.14 -3.25
N PRO A 71 -0.57 13.30 -2.60
CA PRO A 71 0.48 14.30 -2.42
C PRO A 71 1.68 13.83 -1.59
N GLN A 72 1.55 12.74 -0.82
CA GLN A 72 2.61 12.22 0.06
C GLN A 72 3.47 11.13 -0.60
N ILE A 73 3.17 10.71 -1.83
CA ILE A 73 3.86 9.58 -2.48
C ILE A 73 5.35 9.87 -2.67
N ASP A 74 5.71 11.09 -3.09
CA ASP A 74 7.12 11.48 -3.27
C ASP A 74 7.86 11.49 -1.92
N ASP A 75 7.20 11.99 -0.86
CA ASP A 75 7.75 11.97 0.50
C ASP A 75 7.93 10.53 1.02
N LEU A 76 6.96 9.64 0.76
CA LEU A 76 7.06 8.23 1.11
C LEU A 76 8.25 7.57 0.41
N GLN A 77 8.40 7.80 -0.90
CA GLN A 77 9.50 7.27 -1.69
C GLN A 77 10.85 7.74 -1.13
N ASN A 78 10.99 9.04 -0.83
CA ASN A 78 12.20 9.62 -0.25
C ASN A 78 12.52 9.06 1.14
N SER A 79 11.51 8.85 1.98
CA SER A 79 11.71 8.22 3.30
C SER A 79 12.17 6.77 3.16
N LEU A 80 11.57 5.99 2.25
CA LEU A 80 11.98 4.60 2.03
C LEU A 80 13.40 4.47 1.46
N ILE A 81 13.84 5.43 0.64
CA ILE A 81 15.25 5.51 0.17
C ILE A 81 16.19 5.68 1.38
N GLN A 82 15.90 6.61 2.30
CA GLN A 82 16.72 6.83 3.49
C GLN A 82 16.71 5.61 4.45
N VAL A 83 15.55 4.96 4.60
CA VAL A 83 15.44 3.71 5.38
C VAL A 83 16.32 2.62 4.78
N LYS A 84 16.32 2.48 3.43
CA LYS A 84 17.16 1.50 2.72
C LYS A 84 18.65 1.77 2.90
N GLU A 85 19.06 3.03 2.85
CA GLU A 85 20.44 3.44 3.13
C GLU A 85 20.85 3.06 4.55
N LYS A 86 19.99 3.32 5.55
CA LYS A 86 20.25 2.94 6.95
C LYS A 86 20.27 1.44 7.17
N TYR A 87 19.38 0.69 6.53
CA TYR A 87 19.43 -0.77 6.54
C TYR A 87 20.79 -1.28 6.05
N SER A 88 21.28 -0.75 4.93
CA SER A 88 22.54 -1.18 4.31
C SER A 88 23.74 -0.83 5.21
N GLU A 89 23.78 0.38 5.75
CA GLU A 89 24.79 0.82 6.73
C GLU A 89 24.81 -0.11 7.96
N TRP A 90 23.66 -0.31 8.60
CA TRP A 90 23.58 -1.03 9.87
C TRP A 90 23.78 -2.53 9.70
N THR A 91 23.36 -3.10 8.57
CA THR A 91 23.68 -4.49 8.21
C THR A 91 25.18 -4.71 8.13
N ASN A 92 25.93 -3.80 7.49
CA ASN A 92 27.38 -3.90 7.39
C ASN A 92 28.06 -3.76 8.76
N VAL A 93 27.64 -2.79 9.57
CA VAL A 93 28.16 -2.60 10.93
C VAL A 93 27.88 -3.80 11.82
N ALA A 94 26.66 -4.34 11.79
CA ALA A 94 26.28 -5.51 12.57
C ALA A 94 27.12 -6.74 12.21
N LYS A 95 27.33 -6.99 10.91
CA LYS A 95 28.19 -8.07 10.41
C LYS A 95 29.65 -7.90 10.85
N GLN A 96 30.21 -6.69 10.72
CA GLN A 96 31.59 -6.41 11.12
C GLN A 96 31.84 -6.61 12.62
N ASN A 97 30.83 -6.35 13.45
CA ASN A 97 30.93 -6.41 14.91
C ASN A 97 30.32 -7.70 15.51
N ASN A 98 29.90 -8.66 14.68
CA ASN A 98 29.23 -9.89 15.11
C ASN A 98 28.03 -9.65 16.04
N VAL A 99 27.23 -8.62 15.75
CA VAL A 99 26.01 -8.34 16.51
C VAL A 99 24.96 -9.38 16.13
N THR A 100 24.43 -10.11 17.11
CA THR A 100 23.49 -11.22 16.91
C THR A 100 22.06 -10.90 17.38
N ASP A 101 21.89 -9.82 18.14
CA ASP A 101 20.59 -9.32 18.59
C ASP A 101 20.63 -7.80 18.60
N MET A 102 19.64 -7.20 17.96
CA MET A 102 19.48 -5.75 17.92
C MET A 102 18.04 -5.39 17.60
N SER A 103 17.54 -4.34 18.24
CA SER A 103 16.35 -3.63 17.81
C SER A 103 16.63 -2.14 17.94
N LYS A 104 16.66 -1.42 16.81
CA LYS A 104 17.01 0.00 16.78
C LYS A 104 16.04 0.76 15.89
N GLU A 105 15.46 1.83 16.43
CA GLU A 105 14.62 2.76 15.68
C GLU A 105 15.45 3.43 14.58
N ILE A 106 14.95 3.44 13.34
CA ILE A 106 15.54 4.21 12.24
C ILE A 106 15.07 5.66 12.36
N PRO A 107 15.99 6.63 12.43
CA PRO A 107 15.65 8.04 12.61
C PRO A 107 15.18 8.69 11.29
N VAL A 108 14.21 8.07 10.63
CA VAL A 108 13.59 8.55 9.39
C VAL A 108 12.08 8.56 9.60
N SER A 109 11.48 9.73 9.44
CA SER A 109 10.03 9.88 9.48
C SER A 109 9.43 9.46 8.14
N ILE A 110 8.30 8.75 8.17
CA ILE A 110 7.45 8.53 7.00
C ILE A 110 6.22 9.43 7.05
N PRO A 111 5.57 9.72 5.91
CA PRO A 111 4.30 10.43 5.89
C PRO A 111 3.24 9.73 6.74
N ARG A 112 2.28 10.49 7.24
CA ARG A 112 1.12 9.92 7.94
C ARG A 112 0.28 9.11 6.97
N PHE A 113 -0.23 7.97 7.42
CA PHE A 113 -1.08 7.10 6.62
C PHE A 113 -2.33 6.69 7.40
N THR A 114 -3.28 6.10 6.72
CA THR A 114 -4.43 5.43 7.34
C THR A 114 -4.19 3.93 7.29
N VAL A 115 -4.46 3.22 8.37
CA VAL A 115 -4.53 1.75 8.33
C VAL A 115 -5.98 1.37 8.04
N ALA A 116 -6.21 0.65 6.96
CA ALA A 116 -7.50 0.06 6.63
C ALA A 116 -7.43 -1.46 6.81
N PHE A 117 -8.44 -2.08 7.40
CA PHE A 117 -8.47 -3.52 7.56
C PHE A 117 -9.90 -4.06 7.47
N TYR A 118 -10.06 -5.22 6.82
CA TYR A 118 -11.36 -5.77 6.47
C TYR A 118 -11.78 -6.91 7.41
N GLY A 119 -12.90 -6.71 8.11
CA GLY A 119 -13.60 -7.74 8.87
C GLY A 119 -14.99 -8.00 8.29
N SER A 120 -16.05 -7.73 9.06
CA SER A 120 -17.42 -7.72 8.51
C SER A 120 -17.68 -6.51 7.58
N LYS A 121 -16.82 -5.50 7.66
CA LYS A 121 -16.76 -4.30 6.83
C LYS A 121 -15.34 -3.74 6.91
N TRP A 122 -15.05 -2.73 6.09
CA TRP A 122 -13.82 -1.96 6.25
C TRP A 122 -13.82 -1.15 7.54
N TYR A 123 -12.76 -1.32 8.32
CA TYR A 123 -12.41 -0.51 9.46
C TYR A 123 -11.20 0.36 9.12
N PHE A 124 -11.13 1.53 9.73
CA PHE A 124 -10.07 2.51 9.47
C PHE A 124 -9.51 3.05 10.77
N HIS A 125 -8.20 3.20 10.83
CA HIS A 125 -7.47 3.98 11.81
C HIS A 125 -6.75 5.12 11.10
N PHE A 126 -7.20 6.36 11.33
CA PHE A 126 -6.76 7.52 10.56
C PHE A 126 -5.49 8.17 11.13
N LYS A 127 -4.64 8.67 10.24
CA LYS A 127 -3.50 9.56 10.54
C LYS A 127 -2.43 8.95 11.47
N THR A 128 -2.12 7.67 11.28
CA THR A 128 -1.03 6.98 11.96
C THR A 128 0.29 7.70 11.75
N ILE A 129 1.09 7.80 12.81
CA ILE A 129 2.48 8.24 12.76
C ILE A 129 3.30 7.07 13.27
N SER A 130 4.13 6.51 12.40
CA SER A 130 4.91 5.31 12.72
C SER A 130 6.36 5.46 12.31
N LYS A 131 7.19 4.53 12.78
CA LYS A 131 8.62 4.48 12.47
C LYS A 131 9.06 3.07 12.13
N PHE A 132 10.07 2.98 11.28
CA PHE A 132 10.75 1.72 11.01
C PHE A 132 11.76 1.39 12.10
N TYR A 133 11.90 0.10 12.39
CA TYR A 133 12.94 -0.45 13.24
C TYR A 133 13.82 -1.39 12.41
N PHE A 134 15.14 -1.27 12.57
CA PHE A 134 16.06 -2.32 12.17
C PHE A 134 16.11 -3.38 13.27
N LYS A 135 15.92 -4.64 12.91
CA LYS A 135 15.99 -5.77 13.84
C LYS A 135 16.91 -6.86 13.32
N ILE A 136 17.65 -7.48 14.25
CA ILE A 136 18.33 -8.76 14.03
C ILE A 136 17.53 -9.79 14.82
N LEU A 137 16.85 -10.68 14.11
CA LEU A 137 16.01 -11.71 14.70
C LEU A 137 16.86 -12.87 15.23
N SER A 138 16.27 -13.71 16.09
CA SER A 138 16.97 -14.89 16.64
C SER A 138 17.45 -15.89 15.58
N SER A 139 16.87 -15.85 14.37
CA SER A 139 17.33 -16.61 13.21
C SER A 139 18.64 -16.08 12.60
N GLY A 140 19.10 -14.89 13.01
CA GLY A 140 20.15 -14.13 12.34
C GLY A 140 19.65 -13.25 11.18
N THR A 141 18.36 -13.32 10.85
CA THR A 141 17.74 -12.46 9.82
C THR A 141 17.82 -11.00 10.24
N MET A 142 18.32 -10.13 9.36
CA MET A 142 18.32 -8.69 9.53
C MET A 142 17.19 -8.09 8.70
N ALA A 143 16.26 -7.38 9.33
CA ALA A 143 15.07 -6.87 8.68
C ALA A 143 14.76 -5.43 9.10
N ILE A 144 14.09 -4.70 8.21
CA ILE A 144 13.37 -3.48 8.52
C ILE A 144 11.92 -3.83 8.80
N ILE A 145 11.42 -3.42 9.96
CA ILE A 145 10.06 -3.72 10.42
C ILE A 145 9.40 -2.44 10.86
N LEU A 146 8.23 -2.15 10.29
CA LEU A 146 7.25 -1.23 10.86
C LEU A 146 6.04 -2.06 11.25
N SER A 147 5.71 -2.04 12.53
CA SER A 147 4.58 -2.78 13.07
C SER A 147 3.99 -2.04 14.25
N GLU A 148 2.69 -1.84 14.23
CA GLU A 148 1.95 -1.18 15.30
C GLU A 148 0.59 -1.84 15.50
N LYS A 149 0.13 -1.84 16.75
CA LYS A 149 -1.25 -2.17 17.08
C LYS A 149 -2.09 -0.90 16.92
N VAL A 150 -3.14 -0.98 16.12
CA VAL A 150 -4.11 0.08 15.89
C VAL A 150 -5.50 -0.35 16.29
N THR A 151 -6.32 0.62 16.69
CA THR A 151 -7.72 0.42 17.04
C THR A 151 -8.61 1.15 16.03
N ALA A 152 -9.67 0.51 15.56
CA ALA A 152 -10.58 1.10 14.59
C ALA A 152 -11.19 2.40 15.13
N SER A 153 -11.13 3.49 14.36
CA SER A 153 -11.74 4.76 14.74
C SER A 153 -13.27 4.69 14.90
N SER A 154 -13.90 3.67 14.30
CA SER A 154 -15.35 3.44 14.40
C SER A 154 -15.76 2.51 15.55
N ASN A 155 -14.82 1.80 16.17
CA ASN A 155 -15.09 0.86 17.26
C ASN A 155 -13.83 0.56 18.08
N GLU A 156 -13.80 0.98 19.34
CA GLU A 156 -12.66 0.80 20.25
C GLU A 156 -12.34 -0.66 20.62
N TYR A 157 -13.27 -1.59 20.40
CA TYR A 157 -13.08 -3.01 20.69
C TYR A 157 -12.50 -3.80 19.50
N ILE A 158 -12.24 -3.11 18.38
CA ILE A 158 -11.73 -3.72 17.16
C ILE A 158 -10.30 -3.25 16.96
N ASP A 159 -9.37 -4.17 17.19
CA ASP A 159 -7.94 -3.95 17.06
C ASP A 159 -7.36 -4.74 15.89
N GLU A 160 -6.27 -4.22 15.33
CA GLU A 160 -5.40 -4.94 14.40
C GLU A 160 -3.93 -4.62 14.73
N THR A 161 -3.02 -5.56 14.52
CA THR A 161 -1.59 -5.34 14.41
C THR A 161 -1.15 -5.63 12.99
N PHE A 162 -0.57 -4.65 12.32
CA PHE A 162 -0.04 -4.82 10.98
C PHE A 162 1.48 -4.97 10.99
N TYR A 163 2.05 -5.55 9.93
CA TYR A 163 3.48 -5.76 9.76
C TYR A 163 3.89 -5.41 8.33
N TRP A 164 4.69 -4.36 8.22
CA TRP A 164 5.37 -4.00 6.98
C TRP A 164 6.86 -4.27 7.11
N VAL A 165 7.33 -5.30 6.41
CA VAL A 165 8.66 -5.89 6.62
C VAL A 165 9.43 -5.96 5.32
N PHE A 166 10.70 -5.59 5.37
CA PHE A 166 11.66 -5.76 4.29
C PHE A 166 12.91 -6.48 4.80
N GLU A 167 13.37 -7.49 4.09
CA GLU A 167 14.55 -8.30 4.45
C GLU A 167 15.78 -8.01 3.60
N SER A 168 15.65 -7.30 2.48
CA SER A 168 16.81 -6.98 1.64
C SER A 168 16.77 -5.61 0.95
N PRO A 169 17.94 -5.05 0.59
CA PRO A 169 18.00 -3.81 -0.18
C PRO A 169 17.39 -3.95 -1.58
N GLU A 170 17.44 -5.14 -2.17
CA GLU A 170 16.88 -5.44 -3.49
C GLU A 170 15.35 -5.41 -3.46
N GLU A 171 14.74 -6.03 -2.43
CA GLU A 171 13.30 -5.98 -2.19
C GLU A 171 12.82 -4.54 -2.01
N MET A 172 13.49 -3.77 -1.15
CA MET A 172 13.18 -2.36 -0.95
C MET A 172 13.33 -1.55 -2.25
N SER A 173 14.37 -1.81 -3.05
CA SER A 173 14.58 -1.09 -4.31
C SER A 173 13.50 -1.43 -5.33
N SER A 174 13.08 -2.70 -5.41
CA SER A 174 11.96 -3.14 -6.25
C SER A 174 10.67 -2.44 -5.84
N PHE A 175 10.36 -2.41 -4.55
CA PHE A 175 9.19 -1.74 -4.00
C PHE A 175 9.20 -0.23 -4.28
N ILE A 176 10.31 0.47 -3.98
CA ILE A 176 10.49 1.91 -4.20
C ILE A 176 10.26 2.29 -5.67
N ASN A 177 10.72 1.45 -6.61
CA ASN A 177 10.51 1.68 -8.04
C ASN A 177 9.04 1.48 -8.47
N LYS A 178 8.34 0.53 -7.84
CA LYS A 178 6.92 0.26 -8.12
C LYS A 178 5.99 1.38 -7.65
N ILE A 179 6.35 2.07 -6.57
CA ILE A 179 5.58 3.22 -6.05
C ILE A 179 6.03 4.56 -6.64
N ASP A 180 6.99 4.58 -7.57
CA ASP A 180 7.44 5.80 -8.23
C ASP A 180 6.26 6.53 -8.89
N LYS A 181 6.05 7.79 -8.50
CA LYS A 181 4.87 8.56 -8.90
C LYS A 181 4.72 8.66 -10.42
N ASN A 182 5.81 8.82 -11.16
CA ASN A 182 5.75 8.91 -12.62
C ASN A 182 5.35 7.57 -13.24
N ASN A 183 5.88 6.45 -12.73
CA ASN A 183 5.49 5.11 -13.14
C ASN A 183 4.01 4.84 -12.85
N LEU A 184 3.53 5.24 -11.68
CA LEU A 184 2.12 5.10 -11.29
C LEU A 184 1.19 5.94 -12.19
N LEU A 185 1.53 7.21 -12.45
CA LEU A 185 0.77 8.07 -13.35
C LEU A 185 0.75 7.55 -14.79
N LYS A 186 1.85 6.95 -15.26
CA LYS A 186 1.90 6.30 -16.57
C LYS A 186 0.89 5.15 -16.64
N LYS A 187 0.81 4.31 -15.61
CA LYS A 187 -0.17 3.21 -15.53
C LYS A 187 -1.61 3.72 -15.54
N ILE A 188 -1.91 4.80 -14.80
CA ILE A 188 -3.23 5.43 -14.83
C ILE A 188 -3.64 5.82 -16.25
N LYS A 189 -2.72 6.45 -17.00
CA LYS A 189 -2.98 6.85 -18.40
C LYS A 189 -3.18 5.64 -19.32
N GLU A 190 -2.35 4.61 -19.18
CA GLU A 190 -2.45 3.38 -19.99
C GLU A 190 -3.78 2.66 -19.76
N GLU A 191 -4.23 2.54 -18.50
CA GLU A 191 -5.49 1.89 -18.14
C GLU A 191 -6.73 2.72 -18.53
N SER A 192 -6.66 4.05 -18.41
CA SER A 192 -7.72 4.95 -18.89
C SER A 192 -7.91 4.82 -20.41
N ASN A 193 -6.81 4.84 -21.17
CA ASN A 193 -6.85 4.68 -22.63
C ASN A 193 -7.46 3.33 -23.05
N LYS A 194 -7.11 2.24 -22.36
CA LYS A 194 -7.73 0.93 -22.63
C LYS A 194 -9.23 0.97 -22.38
N SER A 195 -9.68 1.59 -21.29
CA SER A 195 -11.11 1.69 -20.97
C SER A 195 -11.89 2.49 -22.03
N ASP A 196 -11.29 3.53 -22.60
CA ASP A 196 -11.90 4.36 -23.64
C ASP A 196 -12.03 3.64 -24.98
N LEU A 197 -11.21 2.61 -25.25
CA LEU A 197 -11.35 1.77 -26.46
C LEU A 197 -12.59 0.88 -26.46
N PHE A 198 -13.24 0.68 -25.30
CA PHE A 198 -14.41 -0.19 -25.14
C PHE A 198 -15.69 0.59 -24.75
N LYS A 199 -15.67 1.93 -24.85
CA LYS A 199 -16.84 2.81 -24.71
C LYS A 199 -17.46 3.11 -26.08
#